data_AF-A0A964UHP3-F1
#
_entry.id   AF-A0A964UHP3-F1
#
_cell.length_a   1.000
_cell.length_b   1.000
_cell.length_c   1.000
_cell.angle_alpha   90.00
_cell.angle_beta   90.00
_cell.angle_gamma   90.00
#
_symmetry.space_group_name_H-M   'P 1'
#
loop_
_entity.id
_entity.type
_entity.pdbx_description
1 polymer ?
#
loop_
_entity_poly.entity_id
_entity_poly.type
_entity_poly.pdbx_seq_one_letter_code
_entity_poly.pdbx_strand_id
1 'polypeptide(L)'
;MLARNDPPHHPSERTRTPPTREQVFLTSLRYHGYRLTHKRSGLKENRSYAIPATRREDAEGIDLWVKPRGVRELIPVQITQRGTRLFAKYHRPAQAGNAEFSDRAAVRLREKRSRCRRHEIAFVIVRDHDGVRPSRAIAWGDVKALHFGLRQLVLERKRGMR
;
A
#
# COMPACT_ATOMS: atom_id res chain seq x y z
N MET A 1 3.94 -2.47 -62.28
CA MET A 1 4.47 -2.88 -60.97
C MET A 1 5.28 -1.73 -60.39
N LEU A 2 4.75 -0.98 -59.41
CA LEU A 2 5.51 -0.03 -58.61
C LEU A 2 5.01 -0.11 -57.16
N ALA A 3 5.98 -0.18 -56.25
CA ALA A 3 5.84 -0.62 -54.87
C ALA A 3 5.01 0.34 -54.01
N ARG A 4 4.20 -0.25 -53.11
CA ARG A 4 3.52 0.46 -52.02
C ARG A 4 4.55 0.77 -50.93
N ASN A 5 4.77 2.05 -50.67
CA ASN A 5 5.50 2.52 -49.49
C ASN A 5 4.55 2.46 -48.29
N ASP A 6 4.61 1.38 -47.51
CA ASP A 6 4.01 1.38 -46.18
C ASP A 6 4.87 2.26 -45.24
N PRO A 7 4.27 3.17 -44.47
CA PRO A 7 5.02 3.97 -43.51
C PRO A 7 5.52 3.08 -42.37
N PRO A 8 6.65 3.44 -41.71
CA PRO A 8 7.20 2.63 -40.64
C PRO A 8 6.23 2.60 -39.46
N HIS A 9 5.80 1.40 -39.08
CA HIS A 9 5.13 1.15 -37.80
C HIS A 9 6.10 1.53 -36.67
N HIS A 10 5.95 2.73 -36.12
CA HIS A 10 6.47 3.02 -34.78
C HIS A 10 5.79 2.03 -33.81
N PRO A 11 6.55 1.26 -33.02
CA PRO A 11 5.95 0.40 -32.02
C PRO A 11 5.21 1.31 -31.04
N SER A 12 3.90 1.11 -30.92
CA SER A 12 3.03 1.79 -29.97
C SER A 12 3.77 1.92 -28.64
N GLU A 13 4.04 3.13 -28.17
CA GLU A 13 4.39 3.38 -26.78
C GLU A 13 3.21 2.84 -25.95
N ARG A 14 3.32 1.58 -25.50
CA ARG A 14 2.39 1.01 -24.55
C ARG A 14 2.46 1.92 -23.33
N THR A 15 1.44 2.75 -23.17
CA THR A 15 1.23 3.61 -22.01
C THR A 15 1.23 2.68 -20.80
N ARG A 16 2.39 2.53 -20.14
CA ARG A 16 2.52 1.65 -18.98
C ARG A 16 1.77 2.31 -17.84
N THR A 17 0.60 1.78 -17.50
CA THR A 17 -0.13 2.18 -16.31
C THR A 17 0.80 2.07 -15.09
N PRO A 18 0.91 3.12 -14.26
CA PRO A 18 1.78 3.08 -13.08
C PRO A 18 1.33 1.94 -12.15
N PRO A 19 2.26 1.25 -11.46
CA PRO A 19 1.91 0.19 -10.53
C PRO A 19 1.08 0.76 -9.38
N THR A 20 0.12 -0.02 -8.89
CA THR A 20 -0.72 0.40 -7.75
C THR A 20 0.10 0.43 -6.46
N ARG A 21 -0.36 1.20 -5.47
CA ARG A 21 0.21 1.23 -4.12
C ARG A 21 0.37 -0.17 -3.52
N GLU A 22 -0.67 -1.00 -3.62
CA GLU A 22 -0.61 -2.39 -3.11
C GLU A 22 0.48 -3.19 -3.83
N GLN A 23 0.63 -3.05 -5.15
CA GLN A 23 1.66 -3.76 -5.91
C GLN A 23 3.07 -3.38 -5.46
N VAL A 24 3.32 -2.08 -5.23
CA VAL A 24 4.60 -1.58 -4.70
C VAL A 24 4.85 -2.15 -3.30
N PHE A 25 3.84 -2.09 -2.43
CA PHE A 25 3.94 -2.57 -1.05
C PHE A 25 4.19 -4.08 -0.97
N LEU A 26 3.44 -4.91 -1.71
CA LEU A 26 3.62 -6.36 -1.76
C LEU A 26 5.00 -6.74 -2.31
N THR A 27 5.49 -6.01 -3.33
CA THR A 27 6.84 -6.20 -3.87
C THR A 27 7.90 -5.92 -2.80
N SER A 28 7.71 -4.87 -2.01
CA SER A 28 8.59 -4.52 -0.90
C SER A 28 8.60 -5.59 0.20
N LEU A 29 7.42 -6.09 0.60
CA LEU A 29 7.33 -7.19 1.56
C LEU A 29 8.06 -8.45 1.07
N ARG A 30 7.87 -8.80 -0.21
CA ARG A 30 8.58 -9.92 -0.84
C ARG A 30 10.10 -9.73 -0.81
N TYR A 31 10.59 -8.53 -1.11
CA TYR A 31 12.01 -8.19 -1.00
C TYR A 31 12.55 -8.37 0.42
N HIS A 32 11.73 -8.06 1.44
CA HIS A 32 12.05 -8.25 2.85
C HIS A 32 11.73 -9.65 3.39
N GLY A 33 11.60 -10.65 2.52
CA GLY A 33 11.49 -12.06 2.90
C GLY A 33 10.10 -12.53 3.29
N TYR A 34 9.05 -11.72 3.08
CA TYR A 34 7.68 -12.21 3.18
C TYR A 34 7.33 -13.10 1.99
N ARG A 35 6.66 -14.21 2.25
CA ARG A 35 6.13 -15.08 1.22
C ARG A 35 4.73 -14.62 0.83
N LEU A 36 4.53 -14.38 -0.47
CA LEU A 36 3.20 -14.08 -1.00
C LEU A 36 2.42 -15.38 -1.18
N THR A 37 1.18 -15.41 -0.69
CA THR A 37 0.28 -16.56 -0.87
C THR A 37 -1.17 -16.12 -0.79
N HIS A 38 -2.08 -16.98 -1.24
CA HIS A 38 -3.52 -16.83 -1.03
C HIS A 38 -4.06 -17.79 0.05
N LYS A 39 -3.22 -18.72 0.54
CA LYS A 39 -3.59 -19.68 1.58
C LYS A 39 -3.57 -19.02 2.96
N ARG A 40 -4.62 -19.24 3.76
CA ARG A 40 -4.70 -18.76 5.16
C ARG A 40 -4.34 -19.83 6.18
N SER A 41 -4.40 -21.09 5.80
CA SER A 41 -4.09 -22.24 6.65
C SER A 41 -2.72 -22.85 6.32
N GLY A 42 -2.18 -23.63 7.25
CA GLY A 42 -0.90 -24.33 7.06
C GLY A 42 0.32 -23.41 6.96
N LEU A 43 0.21 -22.18 7.45
CA LEU A 43 1.30 -21.21 7.42
C LEU A 43 2.34 -21.55 8.49
N LYS A 44 3.60 -21.72 8.08
CA LYS A 44 4.67 -22.10 9.02
C LYS A 44 4.94 -20.97 10.01
N GLU A 45 5.08 -21.30 11.29
CA GLU A 45 5.30 -20.32 12.36
C GLU A 45 6.61 -19.51 12.15
N ASN A 46 7.66 -20.18 11.69
CA ASN A 46 8.98 -19.61 11.47
C ASN A 46 9.15 -18.79 10.18
N ARG A 47 8.06 -18.48 9.47
CA ARG A 47 8.07 -17.73 8.20
C ARG A 47 7.09 -16.57 8.24
N SER A 48 7.47 -15.50 7.54
CA SER A 48 6.62 -14.34 7.31
C SER A 48 5.80 -14.52 6.04
N TYR A 49 4.52 -14.13 6.07
CA TYR A 49 3.61 -14.22 4.93
C TYR A 49 2.84 -12.93 4.74
N ALA A 50 2.55 -12.61 3.49
CA ALA A 50 1.62 -11.56 3.10
C ALA A 50 0.59 -12.15 2.14
N ILE A 51 -0.68 -11.89 2.41
CA ILE A 51 -1.83 -12.45 1.73
C ILE A 51 -2.69 -11.29 1.25
N PRO A 52 -2.71 -10.99 -0.06
CA PRO A 52 -3.59 -9.96 -0.59
C PRO A 52 -5.05 -10.23 -0.20
N ALA A 53 -5.78 -9.17 0.12
CA ALA A 53 -7.20 -9.27 0.42
C ALA A 53 -8.01 -9.69 -0.81
N THR A 54 -9.20 -10.23 -0.55
CA THR A 54 -10.21 -10.48 -1.57
C THR A 54 -11.07 -9.23 -1.79
N ARG A 55 -11.79 -9.13 -2.91
CA ARG A 55 -12.66 -7.98 -3.22
C ARG A 55 -13.66 -7.62 -2.11
N ARG A 56 -14.14 -8.63 -1.37
CA ARG A 56 -15.06 -8.41 -0.24
C ARG A 56 -14.36 -7.73 0.93
N GLU A 57 -13.15 -8.18 1.24
CA GLU A 57 -12.33 -7.63 2.34
C GLU A 57 -11.81 -6.23 2.00
N ASP A 58 -11.52 -5.95 0.72
CA ASP A 58 -11.20 -4.60 0.26
C ASP A 58 -12.33 -3.61 0.62
N ALA A 59 -13.59 -4.04 0.47
CA ALA A 59 -14.76 -3.24 0.83
C ALA A 59 -14.89 -3.02 2.35
N GLU A 60 -14.40 -3.97 3.16
CA GLU A 60 -14.33 -3.87 4.62
C GLU A 60 -13.12 -3.03 5.09
N GLY A 61 -12.23 -2.64 4.17
CA GLY A 61 -11.05 -1.84 4.46
C GLY A 61 -9.84 -2.67 4.90
N ILE A 62 -9.67 -3.85 4.32
CA ILE A 62 -8.47 -4.68 4.49
C ILE A 62 -7.82 -4.79 3.12
N ASP A 63 -6.57 -4.34 2.98
CA ASP A 63 -5.81 -4.44 1.73
C ASP A 63 -5.01 -5.77 1.68
N LEU A 64 -4.58 -6.27 2.84
CA LEU A 64 -3.87 -7.53 2.97
C LEU A 64 -3.91 -8.06 4.40
N TRP A 65 -3.62 -9.34 4.54
CA TRP A 65 -3.28 -9.98 5.81
C TRP A 65 -1.78 -10.25 5.88
N VAL A 66 -1.19 -10.01 7.04
CA VAL A 66 0.21 -10.32 7.30
C VAL A 66 0.33 -11.30 8.44
N LYS A 67 1.25 -12.25 8.29
CA LYS A 67 1.70 -13.13 9.37
C LYS A 67 3.18 -12.86 9.60
N PRO A 68 3.58 -12.12 10.64
CA PRO A 68 4.98 -11.99 11.00
C PRO A 68 5.59 -13.34 11.42
N ARG A 69 6.92 -13.49 11.27
CA ARG A 69 7.64 -14.66 11.80
C ARG A 69 7.47 -14.73 13.32
N GLY A 70 7.19 -15.94 13.84
CA GLY A 70 6.97 -16.18 15.27
C GLY A 70 5.58 -15.75 15.76
N VAL A 71 4.74 -15.20 14.89
CA VAL A 71 3.35 -14.87 15.19
C VAL A 71 2.46 -15.91 14.51
N ARG A 72 1.53 -16.50 15.25
CA ARG A 72 0.59 -17.52 14.74
C ARG A 72 -0.55 -16.89 13.97
N GLU A 73 -1.08 -15.79 14.49
CA GLU A 73 -2.24 -15.10 13.97
C GLU A 73 -1.94 -14.32 12.69
N LEU A 74 -2.95 -14.25 11.82
CA LEU A 74 -2.97 -13.34 10.69
C LEU A 74 -3.51 -11.98 11.17
N ILE A 75 -2.81 -10.92 10.81
CA ILE A 75 -3.14 -9.56 11.20
C ILE A 75 -3.65 -8.82 9.96
N PRO A 76 -4.87 -8.26 9.98
CA PRO A 76 -5.37 -7.48 8.86
C PRO A 76 -4.65 -6.13 8.79
N VAL A 77 -4.38 -5.66 7.58
CA VAL A 77 -3.64 -4.44 7.30
C VAL A 77 -4.38 -3.60 6.27
N GLN A 78 -4.59 -2.33 6.60
CA GLN A 78 -5.02 -1.30 5.64
C GLN A 78 -3.83 -0.42 5.31
N ILE A 79 -3.47 -0.35 4.04
CA ILE A 79 -2.44 0.56 3.53
C ILE A 79 -3.13 1.85 3.09
N THR A 80 -2.49 2.98 3.32
CA THR A 80 -2.98 4.27 2.84
C THR A 80 -1.85 5.20 2.44
N GLN A 81 -2.17 6.24 1.69
CA GLN A 81 -1.26 7.28 1.23
C GLN A 81 -1.92 8.65 1.42
N ARG A 82 -1.13 9.71 1.66
CA ARG A 82 -1.69 11.06 1.86
C ARG A 82 -2.09 11.70 0.54
N GLY A 83 -1.32 11.44 -0.52
CA GLY A 83 -1.50 11.99 -1.86
C GLY A 83 -1.08 13.46 -2.01
N THR A 84 -0.53 14.11 -0.98
CA THR A 84 -0.20 15.55 -1.00
C THR A 84 0.92 15.86 -1.99
N ARG A 85 1.97 15.02 -2.06
CA ARG A 85 3.07 15.26 -3.01
C ARG A 85 2.60 15.05 -4.45
N LEU A 86 1.78 14.03 -4.67
CA LEU A 86 1.16 13.75 -5.96
C LEU A 86 0.27 14.92 -6.40
N PHE A 87 -0.59 15.39 -5.50
CA PHE A 87 -1.50 16.50 -5.77
C PHE A 87 -0.74 17.77 -6.19
N ALA A 88 0.25 18.18 -5.40
CA ALA A 88 1.07 19.35 -5.69
C ALA A 88 1.77 19.26 -7.06
N LYS A 89 2.26 18.06 -7.41
CA LYS A 89 2.99 17.84 -8.67
C LYS A 89 2.08 17.87 -9.90
N TYR A 90 0.93 17.19 -9.85
CA TYR A 90 0.09 16.98 -11.02
C TYR A 90 -0.93 18.09 -11.25
N HIS A 91 -1.37 18.79 -10.20
CA HIS A 91 -2.41 19.81 -10.31
C HIS A 91 -1.87 21.24 -10.36
N ARG A 92 -0.57 21.45 -10.12
CA ARG A 92 0.07 22.78 -9.93
C ARG A 92 -0.86 23.77 -9.20
N PRO A 93 -1.47 23.37 -8.07
CA PRO A 93 -2.51 24.17 -7.44
C PRO A 93 -1.92 25.46 -6.88
N ALA A 94 -2.70 26.54 -6.88
CA ALA A 94 -2.40 27.70 -6.05
C ALA A 94 -2.21 27.27 -4.58
N GLN A 95 -1.46 28.03 -3.78
CA GLN A 95 -1.16 27.69 -2.38
C GLN A 95 -2.44 27.37 -1.57
N ALA A 96 -3.52 28.14 -1.77
CA ALA A 96 -4.81 27.90 -1.13
C ALA A 96 -5.43 26.52 -1.47
N GLY A 97 -5.34 26.08 -2.74
CA GLY A 97 -5.85 24.77 -3.16
C GLY A 97 -5.04 23.59 -2.60
N ASN A 98 -3.73 23.78 -2.40
CA ASN A 98 -2.89 22.76 -1.75
C ASN A 98 -3.19 22.64 -0.24
N ALA A 99 -3.44 23.76 0.44
CA ALA A 99 -3.82 23.78 1.85
C ALA A 99 -5.16 23.05 2.06
N GLU A 100 -6.18 23.41 1.28
CA GLU A 100 -7.49 22.76 1.33
C GLU A 100 -7.41 21.25 1.05
N PHE A 101 -6.64 20.83 0.04
CA PHE A 101 -6.41 19.42 -0.24
C PHE A 101 -5.77 18.71 0.97
N SER A 102 -4.75 19.34 1.57
CA SER A 102 -4.03 18.78 2.71
C SER A 102 -4.93 18.60 3.93
N ASP A 103 -5.80 19.56 4.22
CA ASP A 103 -6.77 19.49 5.31
C ASP A 103 -7.79 18.39 5.09
N ARG A 104 -8.38 18.32 3.89
CA ARG A 104 -9.30 17.24 3.51
C ARG A 104 -8.62 15.87 3.55
N ALA A 105 -7.36 15.77 3.18
CA ALA A 105 -6.58 14.53 3.29
C ALA A 105 -6.35 14.14 4.76
N ALA A 106 -6.05 15.11 5.62
CA ALA A 106 -5.86 14.89 7.06
C ALA A 106 -7.14 14.38 7.74
N VAL A 107 -8.30 14.96 7.42
CA VAL A 107 -9.61 14.48 7.91
C VAL A 107 -9.84 13.02 7.51
N ARG A 108 -9.70 12.70 6.21
CA ARG A 108 -9.87 11.33 5.69
C ARG A 108 -8.93 10.33 6.35
N LEU A 109 -7.68 10.70 6.61
CA LEU A 109 -6.71 9.85 7.30
C LEU A 109 -7.11 9.60 8.77
N ARG A 110 -7.60 10.61 9.47
CA ARG A 110 -8.09 10.46 10.85
C ARG A 110 -9.28 9.49 10.91
N GLU A 111 -10.24 9.64 10.00
CA GLU A 111 -11.41 8.76 9.91
C GLU A 111 -11.02 7.32 9.61
N LYS A 112 -10.15 7.10 8.61
CA LYS A 112 -9.63 5.76 8.28
C LYS A 112 -8.89 5.14 9.44
N ARG A 113 -8.02 5.90 10.11
CA ARG A 113 -7.29 5.42 11.31
C ARG A 113 -8.26 5.03 12.43
N SER A 114 -9.28 5.85 12.68
CA SER A 114 -10.31 5.57 13.67
C SER A 114 -11.08 4.29 13.35
N ARG A 115 -11.45 4.08 12.08
CA ARG A 115 -12.08 2.84 11.61
C ARG A 115 -11.15 1.63 11.83
N CYS A 116 -9.89 1.72 11.39
CA CYS A 116 -8.94 0.63 11.54
C CYS A 116 -8.75 0.25 13.01
N ARG A 117 -8.63 1.25 13.90
CA ARG A 117 -8.56 1.02 15.35
C ARG A 117 -9.78 0.28 15.89
N ARG A 118 -10.99 0.66 15.49
CA ARG A 118 -12.24 0.01 15.94
C ARG A 118 -12.35 -1.45 15.51
N HIS A 119 -11.79 -1.79 14.34
CA HIS A 119 -11.85 -3.14 13.78
C HIS A 119 -10.56 -3.94 13.96
N GLU A 120 -9.64 -3.46 14.81
CA GLU A 120 -8.34 -4.09 15.05
C GLU A 120 -7.50 -4.34 13.78
N ILE A 121 -7.60 -3.43 12.81
CA ILE A 121 -6.84 -3.45 11.57
C ILE A 121 -5.58 -2.60 11.75
N ALA A 122 -4.42 -3.14 11.38
CA ALA A 122 -3.18 -2.39 11.40
C ALA A 122 -3.21 -1.31 10.30
N PHE A 123 -3.16 -0.05 10.71
CA PHE A 123 -3.17 1.08 9.79
C PHE A 123 -1.76 1.48 9.39
N VAL A 124 -1.46 1.40 8.09
CA VAL A 124 -0.14 1.67 7.52
C VAL A 124 -0.21 2.85 6.56
N ILE A 125 0.46 3.95 6.89
CA ILE A 125 0.62 5.09 5.98
C ILE A 125 1.97 4.92 5.26
N VAL A 126 1.92 4.75 3.94
CA VAL A 126 3.12 4.72 3.08
C VAL A 126 3.41 6.11 2.51
N ARG A 127 4.59 6.26 1.92
CA ARG A 127 4.96 7.51 1.24
C ARG A 127 4.15 7.67 -0.05
N ASP A 128 3.89 8.91 -0.42
CA ASP A 128 3.31 9.23 -1.73
C ASP A 128 4.34 8.85 -2.81
N HIS A 129 4.03 7.85 -3.62
CA HIS A 129 4.89 7.39 -4.71
C HIS A 129 4.39 7.95 -6.04
N ASP A 130 5.26 8.70 -6.73
CA ASP A 130 5.13 8.93 -8.17
C ASP A 130 5.44 7.63 -8.92
N GLY A 131 4.82 7.39 -10.09
CA GLY A 131 4.91 6.20 -10.96
C GLY A 131 6.31 5.76 -11.43
N VAL A 132 7.23 5.63 -10.48
CA VAL A 132 8.61 5.23 -10.62
C VAL A 132 8.64 3.72 -10.48
N ARG A 133 9.33 3.07 -11.41
CA ARG A 133 9.64 1.64 -11.34
C ARG A 133 10.34 1.37 -10.00
N PRO A 134 9.90 0.40 -9.18
CA PRO A 134 10.49 0.15 -7.87
C PRO A 134 12.01 0.06 -7.97
N SER A 135 12.75 1.05 -7.45
CA SER A 135 14.21 1.01 -7.42
C SER A 135 14.64 0.15 -6.23
N ARG A 136 15.84 -0.45 -6.29
CA ARG A 136 16.40 -1.21 -5.16
C ARG A 136 16.50 -0.37 -3.86
N ALA A 137 16.48 0.97 -3.97
CA ALA A 137 16.53 1.90 -2.85
C ALA A 137 15.14 2.32 -2.29
N ILE A 138 14.02 1.90 -2.92
CA ILE A 138 12.65 2.13 -2.41
C ILE A 138 12.36 1.30 -1.13
N ALA A 139 13.35 0.52 -0.66
CA ALA A 139 13.39 -0.22 0.59
C ALA A 139 13.28 0.61 1.90
N TRP A 140 12.96 1.91 1.84
CA TRP A 140 12.78 2.77 3.00
C TRP A 140 11.35 3.35 3.15
N GLY A 141 10.36 2.77 2.46
CA GLY A 141 8.95 3.17 2.55
C GLY A 141 8.02 2.25 3.35
N ASP A 142 8.23 0.92 3.33
CA ASP A 142 7.07 0.02 3.43
C ASP A 142 7.12 -0.99 4.58
N VAL A 143 8.22 -1.76 4.72
CA VAL A 143 8.30 -2.75 5.82
C VAL A 143 8.41 -2.07 7.20
N LYS A 144 9.08 -0.91 7.25
CA LYS A 144 9.16 -0.09 8.47
C LYS A 144 7.79 0.50 8.82
N ALA A 145 7.04 0.94 7.81
CA ALA A 145 5.67 1.42 7.99
C ALA A 145 4.74 0.30 8.46
N LEU A 146 4.91 -0.92 7.91
CA LEU A 146 4.23 -2.12 8.40
C LEU A 146 4.54 -2.38 9.88
N HIS A 147 5.83 -2.50 10.24
CA HIS A 147 6.25 -2.75 11.61
C HIS A 147 5.74 -1.68 12.58
N PHE A 148 5.74 -0.41 12.16
CA PHE A 148 5.15 0.67 12.94
C PHE A 148 3.64 0.48 13.13
N GLY A 149 2.89 0.22 12.06
CA GLY A 149 1.45 -0.04 12.12
C GLY A 149 1.09 -1.22 13.02
N LEU A 150 1.82 -2.33 12.89
CA LEU A 150 1.66 -3.52 13.75
C LEU A 150 1.94 -3.19 15.22
N ARG A 151 3.02 -2.44 15.51
CA ARG A 151 3.34 -2.02 16.88
C ARG A 151 2.24 -1.14 17.47
N GLN A 152 1.69 -0.21 16.70
CA GLN A 152 0.59 0.64 17.16
C GLN A 152 -0.65 -0.17 17.50
N LEU A 153 -1.03 -1.12 16.64
CA LEU A 153 -2.16 -2.01 16.91
C LEU A 153 -1.99 -2.79 18.23
N VAL A 154 -0.79 -3.35 18.48
CA VAL A 154 -0.48 -4.05 19.74
C VAL A 154 -0.59 -3.12 20.95
N LEU A 155 -0.09 -1.89 20.85
CA LEU A 155 -0.19 -0.90 21.93
C LEU A 155 -1.64 -0.49 22.19
N GLU A 156 -2.45 -0.35 21.14
CA GLU A 156 -3.87 -0.01 21.24
C GLU A 156 -4.67 -1.14 21.91
N ARG A 157 -4.43 -2.40 21.55
CA ARG A 157 -5.01 -3.57 22.22
C ARG A 157 -4.73 -3.60 23.72
N LYS A 158 -3.47 -3.36 24.10
CA LYS A 158 -3.06 -3.30 25.53
C LYS A 158 -3.73 -2.17 26.31
N ARG A 159 -4.08 -1.06 25.64
CA ARG A 159 -4.75 0.10 26.27
C ARG A 159 -6.25 -0.12 26.47
N GLY A 160 -6.90 -0.91 25.61
CA GLY A 160 -8.33 -1.24 25.74
C GLY A 160 -8.65 -2.32 26.77
N MET A 161 -7.63 -2.95 27.37
CA MET A 161 -7.76 -3.92 28.45
C MET A 161 -7.66 -3.31 29.87
N ARG A 162 -7.52 -1.99 29.97
CA ARG A 162 -7.53 -1.24 31.24
C ARG A 162 -8.83 -0.49 31.36
#